data_AF-A0A8T5PKH6-F1
#
_entry.id   AF-A0A8T5PKH6-F1
#
_cell.length_a   1.000
_cell.length_b   1.000
_cell.length_c   1.000
_cell.angle_alpha   90.00
_cell.angle_beta   90.00
_cell.angle_gamma   90.00
#
_symmetry.space_group_name_H-M   'P 1'
#
loop_
_entity.id
_entity.type
_entity.pdbx_description
1 polymer ?
#
loop_
_entity_poly.entity_id
_entity_poly.type
_entity_poly.pdbx_seq_one_letter_code
_entity_poly.pdbx_strand_id
1 'polypeptide(L)'
;MKNFVLIFFLLIIFLPISYSIDLTQCQNITSSGTYVLANDVSASGTCFNITADLVELDCNEKRIDYAQAASGYGIYVDRRNNVTVKNCRIFDGNYDYSYGIYLNRANYTRIEGNNVSTGGDNADGVYAYYSINNILVGNNVSTGGNYAYGVYLYLSSNNSLISTLIKTIQKSSYGIYIYSNSFDIALINTTINTSSNDIRFRRNSSMQIINTSFNKSSVFWEPTAANAWINVSYYVDVLVESNLGYVDSAQVNITNYTNSLVFSGYTSSNGYITTQILPEFFANGTYSYSCPSSQANLTCASPYNFSASKGNSFNSTVEAINQSKTVEIILYFEYYYITIVGNPTNWSWVSIQLGKYVRSGNPTNWSWRQLEINSGRYVPKGNPTNWSWESE
;
A
#
# COMPACT_ATOMS: atom_id res chain seq x y z
N MET A 1 -46.99 49.59 -3.71
CA MET A 1 -47.06 48.73 -2.51
C MET A 1 -47.36 47.30 -2.94
N LYS A 2 -46.34 46.43 -3.02
CA LYS A 2 -46.49 44.98 -3.16
C LYS A 2 -45.71 44.37 -2.00
N ASN A 3 -46.42 43.82 -1.02
CA ASN A 3 -45.83 43.11 0.11
C ASN A 3 -45.43 41.70 -0.34
N PHE A 4 -44.14 41.42 -0.35
CA PHE A 4 -43.60 40.06 -0.49
C PHE A 4 -43.44 39.49 0.92
N VAL A 5 -44.24 38.47 1.26
CA VAL A 5 -44.06 37.68 2.49
C VAL A 5 -43.06 36.58 2.18
N LEU A 6 -41.89 36.65 2.81
CA LEU A 6 -40.86 35.62 2.74
C LEU A 6 -41.19 34.53 3.76
N ILE A 7 -41.66 33.37 3.31
CA ILE A 7 -41.88 32.19 4.17
C ILE A 7 -40.54 31.44 4.27
N PHE A 8 -39.94 31.45 5.45
CA PHE A 8 -38.79 30.60 5.78
C PHE A 8 -39.28 29.16 6.01
N PHE A 9 -39.02 28.27 5.05
CA PHE A 9 -39.10 26.83 5.29
C PHE A 9 -37.86 26.41 6.10
N LEU A 10 -38.06 26.11 7.39
CA LEU A 10 -37.04 25.48 8.23
C LEU A 10 -36.85 24.04 7.73
N LEU A 11 -35.81 23.80 6.94
CA LEU A 11 -35.40 22.46 6.54
C LEU A 11 -34.79 21.77 7.77
N ILE A 12 -35.61 21.03 8.51
CA ILE A 12 -35.13 20.17 9.59
C ILE A 12 -34.38 19.01 8.92
N ILE A 13 -33.05 19.09 8.90
CA ILE A 13 -32.19 17.94 8.61
C ILE A 13 -32.33 17.00 9.80
N PHE A 14 -33.22 16.02 9.71
CA PHE A 14 -33.18 14.87 10.62
C PHE A 14 -31.86 14.13 10.35
N LEU A 15 -30.86 14.37 11.19
CA LEU A 15 -29.78 13.39 11.35
C LEU A 15 -30.46 12.11 11.85
N PRO A 16 -30.43 10.99 11.11
CA PRO A 16 -31.02 9.76 11.62
C PRO A 16 -30.29 9.41 12.91
N ILE A 17 -31.04 9.36 14.01
CA ILE A 17 -30.58 8.75 15.25
C ILE A 17 -30.32 7.29 14.88
N SER A 18 -29.06 6.90 14.76
CA SER A 18 -28.67 5.52 14.48
C SER A 18 -28.95 4.68 15.72
N TYR A 19 -30.18 4.17 15.82
CA TYR A 19 -30.56 3.19 16.82
C TYR A 19 -29.90 1.86 16.47
N SER A 20 -29.02 1.36 17.34
CA SER A 20 -28.44 0.03 17.23
C SER A 20 -29.37 -1.01 17.87
N ILE A 21 -29.48 -2.17 17.23
CA ILE A 21 -30.24 -3.30 17.76
C ILE A 21 -29.25 -4.28 18.39
N ASP A 22 -29.39 -4.49 19.70
CA ASP A 22 -28.56 -5.47 20.42
C ASP A 22 -28.99 -6.90 20.07
N LEU A 23 -28.02 -7.72 19.70
CA LEU A 23 -28.20 -9.13 19.41
C LEU A 23 -27.58 -9.97 20.52
N THR A 24 -28.38 -10.90 21.07
CA THR A 24 -27.96 -11.84 22.12
C THR A 24 -27.90 -13.30 21.65
N GLN A 25 -28.29 -13.55 20.39
CA GLN A 25 -28.31 -14.87 19.77
C GLN A 25 -28.10 -14.78 18.26
N CYS A 26 -27.65 -15.90 17.67
CA CYS A 26 -27.61 -16.11 16.22
C CYS A 26 -29.02 -16.02 15.62
N GLN A 27 -29.17 -15.29 14.51
CA GLN A 27 -30.47 -15.11 13.86
C GLN A 27 -30.35 -14.59 12.42
N ASN A 28 -31.48 -14.52 11.73
CA ASN A 28 -31.58 -13.82 10.45
C ASN A 28 -31.65 -12.30 10.68
N ILE A 29 -30.83 -11.54 9.97
CA ILE A 29 -30.92 -10.08 9.92
C ILE A 29 -31.65 -9.72 8.62
N THR A 30 -32.92 -9.37 8.76
CA THR A 30 -33.88 -9.21 7.64
C THR A 30 -34.28 -7.76 7.38
N SER A 31 -33.73 -6.80 8.13
CA SER A 31 -33.98 -5.37 7.95
C SER A 31 -32.66 -4.61 7.92
N SER A 32 -32.65 -3.46 7.23
CA SER A 32 -31.51 -2.54 7.25
C SER A 32 -31.34 -1.95 8.65
N GLY A 33 -30.10 -1.60 9.00
CA GLY A 33 -29.78 -0.99 10.29
C GLY A 33 -28.45 -1.45 10.86
N THR A 34 -28.15 -0.92 12.05
CA THR A 34 -26.96 -1.28 12.82
C THR A 34 -27.33 -2.30 13.89
N TYR A 35 -26.57 -3.38 13.96
CA TYR A 35 -26.74 -4.50 14.86
C TYR A 35 -25.45 -4.69 15.65
N VAL A 36 -25.56 -4.82 16.98
CA VAL A 36 -24.40 -4.96 17.87
C VAL A 36 -24.52 -6.24 18.67
N LEU A 37 -23.49 -7.08 18.72
CA LEU A 37 -23.51 -8.24 19.63
C LEU A 37 -23.30 -7.81 21.08
N ALA A 38 -24.25 -8.18 21.94
CA ALA A 38 -24.19 -7.93 23.37
C ALA A 38 -23.40 -9.02 24.14
N ASN A 39 -23.36 -10.23 23.59
CA ASN A 39 -22.66 -11.39 24.18
C ASN A 39 -22.10 -12.31 23.10
N ASP A 40 -21.25 -13.25 23.53
CA ASP A 40 -20.81 -14.36 22.68
C ASP A 40 -22.04 -15.23 22.32
N VAL A 41 -22.11 -15.69 21.07
CA VAL A 41 -23.26 -16.45 20.52
C VAL A 41 -22.81 -17.75 19.88
N SER A 42 -23.72 -18.73 19.83
CA SER A 42 -23.46 -20.02 19.21
C SER A 42 -24.64 -20.54 18.40
N ALA A 43 -24.35 -21.29 17.32
CA ALA A 43 -25.32 -21.95 16.47
C ALA A 43 -24.89 -23.39 16.11
N SER A 44 -25.88 -24.28 15.97
CA SER A 44 -25.66 -25.64 15.48
C SER A 44 -25.13 -25.70 14.04
N GLY A 45 -25.55 -24.75 13.20
CA GLY A 45 -25.13 -24.58 11.80
C GLY A 45 -24.77 -23.12 11.53
N THR A 46 -25.45 -22.47 10.60
CA THR A 46 -25.24 -21.04 10.30
C THR A 46 -25.66 -20.14 11.47
N CYS A 47 -24.83 -19.15 11.84
CA CYS A 47 -25.17 -18.20 12.92
C CYS A 47 -25.93 -16.97 12.41
N PHE A 48 -25.33 -16.14 11.57
CA PHE A 48 -26.02 -14.96 11.01
C PHE A 48 -26.30 -15.11 9.53
N ASN A 49 -27.56 -14.90 9.14
CA ASN A 49 -27.96 -14.79 7.73
C ASN A 49 -28.46 -13.37 7.46
N ILE A 50 -27.66 -12.59 6.75
CA ILE A 50 -27.95 -11.21 6.38
C ILE A 50 -28.69 -11.22 5.05
N THR A 51 -29.98 -10.92 5.12
CA THR A 51 -30.91 -10.92 3.98
C THR A 51 -31.56 -9.55 3.78
N ALA A 52 -30.92 -8.48 4.25
CA ALA A 52 -31.23 -7.09 3.95
C ALA A 52 -29.98 -6.30 3.49
N ASP A 53 -30.20 -5.27 2.67
CA ASP A 53 -29.18 -4.31 2.28
C ASP A 53 -28.93 -3.31 3.42
N LEU A 54 -27.84 -2.55 3.36
CA LEU A 54 -27.54 -1.46 4.33
C LEU A 54 -27.54 -1.97 5.78
N VAL A 55 -26.89 -3.11 6.00
CA VAL A 55 -26.73 -3.73 7.32
C VAL A 55 -25.33 -3.48 7.81
N GLU A 56 -25.19 -2.98 9.04
CA GLU A 56 -23.94 -3.03 9.78
C GLU A 56 -24.09 -4.04 10.93
N LEU A 57 -23.31 -5.11 10.91
CA LEU A 57 -23.13 -6.03 12.03
C LEU A 57 -21.79 -5.74 12.70
N ASP A 58 -21.83 -5.11 13.86
CA ASP A 58 -20.68 -4.93 14.74
C ASP A 58 -20.71 -5.99 15.84
N CYS A 59 -19.78 -6.91 15.80
CA CYS A 59 -19.71 -7.93 16.84
C CYS A 59 -19.14 -7.42 18.15
N ASN A 60 -18.62 -6.19 18.24
CA ASN A 60 -18.08 -5.60 19.47
C ASN A 60 -17.10 -6.57 20.18
N GLU A 61 -16.19 -7.15 19.39
CA GLU A 61 -15.22 -8.16 19.80
C GLU A 61 -15.82 -9.45 20.39
N LYS A 62 -17.12 -9.69 20.25
CA LYS A 62 -17.77 -10.92 20.71
C LYS A 62 -17.51 -12.10 19.78
N ARG A 63 -17.60 -13.28 20.37
CA ARG A 63 -17.36 -14.58 19.74
C ARG A 63 -18.62 -15.09 19.05
N ILE A 64 -18.44 -15.64 17.85
CA ILE A 64 -19.45 -16.40 17.10
C ILE A 64 -18.92 -17.83 16.95
N ASP A 65 -19.57 -18.78 17.63
CA ASP A 65 -19.33 -20.22 17.52
C ASP A 65 -20.39 -20.86 16.63
N TYR A 66 -20.08 -21.08 15.35
CA TYR A 66 -21.02 -21.64 14.39
C TYR A 66 -20.66 -23.08 14.05
N ALA A 67 -21.53 -23.77 13.31
CA ALA A 67 -21.34 -25.15 12.89
C ALA A 67 -20.98 -26.08 14.06
N GLN A 68 -21.70 -26.01 15.17
CA GLN A 68 -21.43 -26.84 16.37
C GLN A 68 -22.04 -28.24 16.32
N ALA A 69 -22.96 -28.51 15.38
CA ALA A 69 -23.60 -29.81 15.22
C ALA A 69 -23.85 -30.21 13.75
N ALA A 70 -23.78 -29.26 12.82
CA ALA A 70 -23.94 -29.46 11.39
C ALA A 70 -23.15 -28.39 10.62
N SER A 71 -22.86 -28.66 9.34
CA SER A 71 -22.23 -27.67 8.45
C SER A 71 -23.06 -26.39 8.36
N GLY A 72 -22.39 -25.25 8.29
CA GLY A 72 -23.02 -23.94 8.23
C GLY A 72 -22.00 -22.80 8.18
N TYR A 73 -22.47 -21.55 8.23
CA TYR A 73 -21.61 -20.38 8.06
C TYR A 73 -21.60 -19.48 9.30
N GLY A 74 -20.46 -18.87 9.62
CA GLY A 74 -20.40 -17.90 10.72
C GLY A 74 -21.31 -16.72 10.39
N ILE A 75 -21.03 -16.10 9.24
CA ILE A 75 -21.82 -15.00 8.69
C ILE A 75 -22.06 -15.26 7.21
N TYR A 76 -23.33 -15.27 6.82
CA TYR A 76 -23.76 -15.47 5.45
C TYR A 76 -24.49 -14.23 4.93
N VAL A 77 -23.99 -13.66 3.83
CA VAL A 77 -24.60 -12.53 3.14
C VAL A 77 -25.15 -13.02 1.80
N ASP A 78 -26.48 -13.02 1.65
CA ASP A 78 -27.14 -13.59 0.47
C ASP A 78 -27.80 -12.52 -0.40
N ARG A 79 -27.16 -12.21 -1.55
CA ARG A 79 -27.67 -11.32 -2.58
C ARG A 79 -27.99 -9.92 -2.05
N ARG A 80 -27.09 -9.37 -1.23
CA ARG A 80 -27.25 -8.05 -0.62
C ARG A 80 -26.08 -7.11 -0.92
N ASN A 81 -26.35 -5.83 -0.81
CA ASN A 81 -25.41 -4.76 -1.06
C ASN A 81 -25.19 -3.92 0.19
N ASN A 82 -24.01 -3.30 0.28
CA ASN A 82 -23.68 -2.35 1.34
C ASN A 82 -23.83 -2.96 2.74
N VAL A 83 -23.30 -4.17 2.92
CA VAL A 83 -23.22 -4.82 4.22
C VAL A 83 -21.85 -4.55 4.85
N THR A 84 -21.82 -4.18 6.12
CA THR A 84 -20.58 -4.09 6.90
C THR A 84 -20.60 -5.15 7.98
N VAL A 85 -19.54 -5.94 8.09
CA VAL A 85 -19.32 -6.92 9.16
C VAL A 85 -18.00 -6.56 9.83
N LYS A 86 -18.03 -6.22 11.12
CA LYS A 86 -16.84 -5.76 11.81
C LYS A 86 -16.66 -6.28 13.23
N ASN A 87 -15.40 -6.31 13.66
CA ASN A 87 -14.97 -6.63 15.02
C ASN A 87 -15.45 -8.00 15.53
N CYS A 88 -15.63 -9.00 14.66
CA CYS A 88 -16.10 -10.34 15.03
C CYS A 88 -14.96 -11.30 15.31
N ARG A 89 -15.12 -12.18 16.30
CA ARG A 89 -14.26 -13.37 16.47
C ARG A 89 -15.05 -14.62 16.07
N ILE A 90 -14.79 -15.17 14.88
CA ILE A 90 -15.62 -16.18 14.21
C ILE A 90 -14.90 -17.53 14.19
N PHE A 91 -15.52 -18.57 14.76
CA PHE A 91 -14.94 -19.92 14.89
C PHE A 91 -15.95 -21.00 14.51
N ASP A 92 -15.53 -21.97 13.70
CA ASP A 92 -16.33 -23.16 13.41
C ASP A 92 -16.19 -24.23 14.52
N GLY A 93 -17.07 -25.24 14.47
CA GLY A 93 -16.95 -26.46 15.25
C GLY A 93 -16.08 -27.54 14.58
N ASN A 94 -15.19 -27.17 13.65
CA ASN A 94 -14.41 -28.08 12.78
C ASN A 94 -15.27 -28.95 11.83
N TYR A 95 -16.40 -28.43 11.33
CA TYR A 95 -17.22 -29.14 10.35
C TYR A 95 -16.81 -28.79 8.92
N ASP A 96 -16.82 -29.79 8.03
CA ASP A 96 -16.50 -29.57 6.63
C ASP A 96 -17.47 -28.60 5.95
N TYR A 97 -16.98 -27.91 4.91
CA TYR A 97 -17.75 -26.92 4.12
C TYR A 97 -18.33 -25.76 4.95
N SER A 98 -17.76 -25.49 6.14
CA SER A 98 -18.25 -24.47 7.07
C SER A 98 -17.44 -23.19 6.95
N TYR A 99 -17.90 -22.26 6.11
CA TYR A 99 -17.19 -21.01 5.85
C TYR A 99 -17.33 -19.99 6.99
N GLY A 100 -16.24 -19.30 7.32
CA GLY A 100 -16.26 -18.24 8.34
C GLY A 100 -17.19 -17.09 7.92
N ILE A 101 -16.88 -16.49 6.78
CA ILE A 101 -17.72 -15.47 6.14
C ILE A 101 -18.00 -15.88 4.71
N TYR A 102 -19.28 -16.01 4.35
CA TYR A 102 -19.70 -16.36 3.00
C TYR A 102 -20.50 -15.23 2.36
N LEU A 103 -19.94 -14.66 1.28
CA LEU A 103 -20.53 -13.64 0.44
C LEU A 103 -21.07 -14.29 -0.84
N ASN A 104 -22.38 -14.55 -0.89
CA ASN A 104 -23.05 -15.08 -2.08
C ASN A 104 -23.78 -13.97 -2.81
N ARG A 105 -23.25 -13.56 -3.98
CA ARG A 105 -23.78 -12.46 -4.79
C ARG A 105 -23.91 -11.16 -4.00
N ALA A 106 -22.99 -10.94 -3.07
CA ALA A 106 -22.97 -9.77 -2.22
C ALA A 106 -21.98 -8.75 -2.75
N ASN A 107 -22.40 -7.48 -2.83
CA ASN A 107 -21.58 -6.43 -3.42
C ASN A 107 -21.43 -5.23 -2.51
N TYR A 108 -20.36 -4.45 -2.70
CA TYR A 108 -20.11 -3.26 -1.88
C TYR A 108 -20.07 -3.60 -0.37
N THR A 109 -19.66 -4.82 -0.03
CA THR A 109 -19.56 -5.31 1.35
C THR A 109 -18.20 -4.90 1.93
N ARG A 110 -18.21 -4.48 3.19
CA ARG A 110 -16.99 -4.21 3.97
C ARG A 110 -16.86 -5.23 5.10
N ILE A 111 -15.79 -6.03 5.05
CA ILE A 111 -15.42 -6.97 6.10
C ILE A 111 -14.20 -6.38 6.82
N GLU A 112 -14.35 -5.96 8.06
CA GLU A 112 -13.37 -5.11 8.75
C GLU A 112 -12.99 -5.61 10.15
N GLY A 113 -11.68 -5.75 10.42
CA GLY A 113 -11.21 -6.01 11.79
C GLY A 113 -11.69 -7.33 12.40
N ASN A 114 -12.06 -8.32 11.56
CA ASN A 114 -12.55 -9.61 12.04
C ASN A 114 -11.39 -10.59 12.23
N ASN A 115 -11.51 -11.45 13.24
CA ASN A 115 -10.67 -12.61 13.45
C ASN A 115 -11.47 -13.87 13.06
N VAL A 116 -11.12 -14.49 11.94
CA VAL A 116 -11.80 -15.67 11.40
C VAL A 116 -10.88 -16.87 11.53
N SER A 117 -11.36 -17.92 12.18
CA SER A 117 -10.65 -19.20 12.33
C SER A 117 -11.55 -20.35 11.94
N THR A 118 -11.16 -21.15 10.97
CA THR A 118 -11.88 -22.37 10.56
C THR A 118 -10.99 -23.59 10.66
N GLY A 119 -11.55 -24.76 10.94
CA GLY A 119 -10.80 -26.01 11.13
C GLY A 119 -11.26 -27.19 10.27
N GLY A 120 -12.50 -27.18 9.76
CA GLY A 120 -13.03 -28.27 8.90
C GLY A 120 -12.37 -28.34 7.51
N ASP A 121 -12.51 -29.47 6.82
CA ASP A 121 -12.05 -29.59 5.43
C ASP A 121 -12.98 -28.77 4.51
N ASN A 122 -12.41 -28.12 3.49
CA ASN A 122 -13.14 -27.18 2.62
C ASN A 122 -13.84 -26.04 3.40
N ALA A 123 -13.41 -25.74 4.63
CA ALA A 123 -13.94 -24.68 5.47
C ALA A 123 -13.15 -23.38 5.24
N ASP A 124 -13.41 -22.69 4.13
CA ASP A 124 -12.73 -21.44 3.78
C ASP A 124 -12.95 -20.34 4.84
N GLY A 125 -11.92 -19.52 5.07
CA GLY A 125 -12.02 -18.40 5.99
C GLY A 125 -13.03 -17.36 5.48
N VAL A 126 -12.76 -16.83 4.28
CA VAL A 126 -13.71 -15.99 3.55
C VAL A 126 -13.96 -16.55 2.16
N TYR A 127 -15.23 -16.76 1.81
CA TYR A 127 -15.63 -17.17 0.47
C TYR A 127 -16.48 -16.09 -0.20
N ALA A 128 -16.06 -15.63 -1.38
CA ALA A 128 -16.83 -14.76 -2.25
C ALA A 128 -17.25 -15.52 -3.52
N TYR A 129 -18.56 -15.61 -3.74
CA TYR A 129 -19.19 -16.28 -4.88
C TYR A 129 -20.08 -15.29 -5.63
N TYR A 130 -19.70 -14.94 -6.88
CA TYR A 130 -20.36 -13.91 -7.69
C TYR A 130 -20.49 -12.54 -6.99
N SER A 131 -19.50 -12.21 -6.15
CA SER A 131 -19.55 -11.06 -5.24
C SER A 131 -18.51 -10.02 -5.69
N ILE A 132 -18.94 -8.79 -5.95
CA ILE A 132 -18.08 -7.76 -6.56
C ILE A 132 -17.96 -6.50 -5.71
N ASN A 133 -16.88 -5.74 -5.91
CA ASN A 133 -16.66 -4.45 -5.25
C ASN A 133 -16.63 -4.56 -3.70
N ASN A 134 -16.13 -5.66 -3.14
CA ASN A 134 -16.03 -5.84 -1.68
C ASN A 134 -14.63 -5.49 -1.17
N ILE A 135 -14.56 -5.06 0.09
CA ILE A 135 -13.32 -4.67 0.77
C ILE A 135 -13.17 -5.52 2.02
N LEU A 136 -12.08 -6.27 2.10
CA LEU A 136 -11.61 -6.94 3.31
C LEU A 136 -10.46 -6.10 3.87
N VAL A 137 -10.61 -5.55 5.07
CA VAL A 137 -9.61 -4.66 5.67
C VAL A 137 -9.28 -5.00 7.11
N GLY A 138 -7.99 -5.12 7.43
CA GLY A 138 -7.55 -5.35 8.81
C GLY A 138 -8.02 -6.68 9.40
N ASN A 139 -8.39 -7.67 8.58
CA ASN A 139 -8.85 -8.97 9.08
C ASN A 139 -7.67 -9.90 9.36
N ASN A 140 -7.84 -10.80 10.32
CA ASN A 140 -6.96 -11.95 10.54
C ASN A 140 -7.73 -13.22 10.18
N VAL A 141 -7.27 -13.96 9.17
CA VAL A 141 -7.93 -15.15 8.64
C VAL A 141 -7.00 -16.34 8.78
N SER A 142 -7.43 -17.35 9.52
CA SER A 142 -6.69 -18.60 9.76
C SER A 142 -7.54 -19.81 9.37
N THR A 143 -7.00 -20.72 8.56
CA THR A 143 -7.68 -21.98 8.22
C THR A 143 -6.85 -23.21 8.55
N GLY A 144 -7.51 -24.24 9.06
CA GLY A 144 -6.91 -25.41 9.69
C GLY A 144 -7.22 -26.77 9.04
N GLY A 145 -8.10 -26.83 8.04
CA GLY A 145 -8.48 -28.06 7.33
C GLY A 145 -7.91 -28.17 5.91
N ASN A 146 -7.99 -29.37 5.32
CA ASN A 146 -7.57 -29.61 3.94
C ASN A 146 -8.47 -28.86 2.97
N TYR A 147 -7.91 -28.32 1.89
CA TYR A 147 -8.66 -27.54 0.90
C TYR A 147 -9.41 -26.32 1.50
N ALA A 148 -9.08 -25.91 2.73
CA ALA A 148 -9.65 -24.74 3.38
C ALA A 148 -8.82 -23.50 3.02
N TYR A 149 -9.31 -22.69 2.10
CA TYR A 149 -8.59 -21.52 1.60
C TYR A 149 -8.73 -20.34 2.56
N GLY A 150 -7.70 -19.50 2.66
CA GLY A 150 -7.79 -18.26 3.43
C GLY A 150 -8.88 -17.36 2.85
N VAL A 151 -8.72 -16.99 1.59
CA VAL A 151 -9.73 -16.27 0.81
C VAL A 151 -10.00 -17.00 -0.50
N TYR A 152 -11.26 -17.35 -0.72
CA TYR A 152 -11.72 -18.02 -1.91
C TYR A 152 -12.57 -17.09 -2.79
N LEU A 153 -12.21 -16.95 -4.06
CA LEU A 153 -12.91 -16.09 -5.02
C LEU A 153 -13.41 -16.91 -6.21
N TYR A 154 -14.71 -16.85 -6.46
CA TYR A 154 -15.37 -17.47 -7.60
C TYR A 154 -16.21 -16.43 -8.34
N LEU A 155 -15.84 -16.09 -9.57
CA LEU A 155 -16.52 -15.07 -10.39
C LEU A 155 -16.73 -13.74 -9.65
N SER A 156 -15.73 -13.32 -8.90
CA SER A 156 -15.83 -12.25 -7.90
C SER A 156 -14.78 -11.17 -8.18
N SER A 157 -15.07 -10.28 -9.13
CA SER A 157 -14.18 -9.19 -9.56
C SER A 157 -14.21 -7.95 -8.66
N ASN A 158 -13.22 -7.07 -8.80
CA ASN A 158 -13.11 -5.77 -8.12
C ASN A 158 -13.07 -5.88 -6.58
N ASN A 159 -12.50 -6.95 -6.04
CA ASN A 159 -12.38 -7.13 -4.59
C ASN A 159 -11.00 -6.71 -4.10
N SER A 160 -10.96 -6.01 -2.96
CA SER A 160 -9.71 -5.52 -2.36
C SER A 160 -9.46 -6.13 -0.99
N LEU A 161 -8.25 -6.61 -0.76
CA LEU A 161 -7.74 -7.08 0.52
C LEU A 161 -6.66 -6.12 1.00
N ILE A 162 -6.92 -5.41 2.09
CA ILE A 162 -6.08 -4.33 2.59
C ILE A 162 -5.66 -4.67 4.01
N SER A 163 -4.36 -4.64 4.30
CA SER A 163 -3.84 -4.89 5.66
C SER A 163 -4.39 -6.18 6.29
N THR A 164 -4.64 -7.20 5.46
CA THR A 164 -5.22 -8.47 5.91
C THR A 164 -4.11 -9.48 6.16
N LEU A 165 -4.21 -10.25 7.24
CA LEU A 165 -3.32 -11.37 7.53
C LEU A 165 -4.03 -12.66 7.16
N ILE A 166 -3.40 -13.47 6.31
CA ILE A 166 -3.91 -14.77 5.87
C ILE A 166 -2.91 -15.85 6.29
N LYS A 167 -3.40 -16.83 7.04
CA LYS A 167 -2.64 -18.01 7.45
C LYS A 167 -3.39 -19.29 7.11
N THR A 168 -2.73 -20.21 6.43
CA THR A 168 -3.28 -21.55 6.18
C THR A 168 -2.22 -22.60 6.50
N ILE A 169 -2.61 -23.73 7.10
CA ILE A 169 -1.62 -24.66 7.68
C ILE A 169 -1.66 -26.10 7.14
N GLN A 170 -2.64 -26.45 6.30
CA GLN A 170 -2.84 -27.82 5.81
C GLN A 170 -2.44 -28.02 4.35
N LYS A 171 -2.78 -29.21 3.81
CA LYS A 171 -2.55 -29.56 2.42
C LYS A 171 -3.59 -28.90 1.51
N SER A 172 -3.13 -28.41 0.36
CA SER A 172 -3.97 -27.75 -0.64
C SER A 172 -4.79 -26.58 -0.09
N SER A 173 -4.43 -26.03 1.07
CA SER A 173 -5.04 -24.85 1.67
C SER A 173 -4.28 -23.63 1.18
N TYR A 174 -4.68 -23.07 0.05
CA TYR A 174 -4.07 -21.87 -0.52
C TYR A 174 -4.44 -20.62 0.27
N GLY A 175 -3.55 -19.64 0.29
CA GLY A 175 -3.81 -18.35 0.94
C GLY A 175 -4.94 -17.62 0.22
N ILE A 176 -4.76 -17.44 -1.08
CA ILE A 176 -5.79 -16.91 -1.98
C ILE A 176 -6.00 -17.90 -3.12
N TYR A 177 -7.25 -18.33 -3.27
CA TYR A 177 -7.65 -19.19 -4.38
C TYR A 177 -8.65 -18.50 -5.29
N ILE A 178 -8.34 -18.44 -6.58
CA ILE A 178 -9.23 -17.87 -7.59
C ILE A 178 -9.67 -19.00 -8.54
N TYR A 179 -10.91 -19.47 -8.37
CA TYR A 179 -11.43 -20.61 -9.12
C TYR A 179 -11.81 -20.28 -10.55
N SER A 180 -12.40 -19.11 -10.73
CA SER A 180 -13.12 -18.70 -11.94
C SER A 180 -12.94 -17.21 -12.15
N ASN A 181 -13.33 -16.72 -13.34
CA ASN A 181 -13.06 -15.38 -13.84
C ASN A 181 -13.29 -14.25 -12.82
N SER A 182 -12.23 -13.87 -12.09
CA SER A 182 -12.27 -12.84 -11.05
C SER A 182 -11.17 -11.84 -11.36
N PHE A 183 -11.55 -10.66 -11.82
CA PHE A 183 -10.65 -9.64 -12.32
C PHE A 183 -10.50 -8.50 -11.33
N ASP A 184 -9.43 -7.74 -11.47
CA ASP A 184 -9.16 -6.50 -10.76
C ASP A 184 -9.17 -6.70 -9.24
N ILE A 185 -8.54 -7.80 -8.81
CA ILE A 185 -8.29 -8.08 -7.39
C ILE A 185 -7.11 -7.22 -6.93
N ALA A 186 -7.24 -6.56 -5.78
CA ALA A 186 -6.17 -5.75 -5.22
C ALA A 186 -5.72 -6.31 -3.87
N LEU A 187 -4.43 -6.60 -3.72
CA LEU A 187 -3.81 -6.91 -2.43
C LEU A 187 -2.92 -5.74 -2.03
N ILE A 188 -3.18 -5.12 -0.89
CA ILE A 188 -2.47 -3.94 -0.43
C ILE A 188 -2.06 -4.15 1.02
N ASN A 189 -0.77 -4.04 1.35
CA ASN A 189 -0.27 -4.22 2.72
C ASN A 189 -0.68 -5.56 3.37
N THR A 190 -0.98 -6.57 2.54
CA THR A 190 -1.48 -7.87 3.00
C THR A 190 -0.30 -8.78 3.32
N THR A 191 -0.49 -9.74 4.23
CA THR A 191 0.49 -10.79 4.52
C THR A 191 -0.14 -12.14 4.30
N ILE A 192 0.49 -12.97 3.48
CA ILE A 192 0.06 -14.33 3.18
C ILE A 192 1.15 -15.29 3.67
N ASN A 193 0.78 -16.21 4.55
CA ASN A 193 1.69 -17.23 5.08
C ASN A 193 1.00 -18.59 5.03
N THR A 194 1.42 -19.44 4.10
CA THR A 194 0.75 -20.70 3.83
C THR A 194 1.73 -21.87 3.83
N SER A 195 1.22 -23.06 4.14
CA SER A 195 1.91 -24.33 3.93
C SER A 195 1.87 -24.83 2.48
N SER A 196 1.11 -24.18 1.59
CA SER A 196 0.87 -24.59 0.20
C SER A 196 1.19 -23.44 -0.77
N ASN A 197 0.42 -23.28 -1.85
CA ASN A 197 0.51 -22.09 -2.69
C ASN A 197 -0.06 -20.87 -1.97
N ASP A 198 0.69 -19.77 -1.95
CA ASP A 198 0.19 -18.51 -1.40
C ASP A 198 -0.95 -17.96 -2.25
N ILE A 199 -0.79 -18.03 -3.57
CA ILE A 199 -1.78 -17.60 -4.54
C ILE A 199 -1.95 -18.68 -5.62
N ARG A 200 -3.19 -19.07 -5.91
CA ARG A 200 -3.48 -20.04 -6.96
C ARG A 200 -4.59 -19.55 -7.90
N PHE A 201 -4.32 -19.62 -9.20
CA PHE A 201 -5.26 -19.31 -10.27
C PHE A 201 -5.71 -20.58 -10.98
N ARG A 202 -7.03 -20.84 -11.00
CA ARG A 202 -7.61 -21.91 -11.81
C ARG A 202 -8.08 -21.43 -13.18
N ARG A 203 -8.52 -20.19 -13.30
CA ARG A 203 -9.03 -19.58 -14.54
C ARG A 203 -8.49 -18.16 -14.71
N ASN A 204 -8.74 -17.59 -15.87
CA ASN A 204 -8.36 -16.22 -16.24
C ASN A 204 -8.81 -15.22 -15.18
N SER A 205 -7.87 -14.45 -14.62
CA SER A 205 -8.10 -13.57 -13.48
C SER A 205 -7.02 -12.49 -13.46
N SER A 206 -7.21 -11.40 -12.72
CA SER A 206 -6.17 -10.38 -12.61
C SER A 206 -5.99 -9.89 -11.19
N MET A 207 -4.74 -9.64 -10.81
CA MET A 207 -4.40 -9.19 -9.48
C MET A 207 -3.29 -8.13 -9.49
N GLN A 208 -3.54 -7.01 -8.82
CA GLN A 208 -2.55 -6.01 -8.45
C GLN A 208 -2.11 -6.25 -7.01
N ILE A 209 -0.80 -6.33 -6.78
CA ILE A 209 -0.22 -6.67 -5.49
C ILE A 209 0.72 -5.53 -5.09
N ILE A 210 0.40 -4.81 -4.01
CA ILE A 210 1.15 -3.66 -3.54
C ILE A 210 1.59 -3.90 -2.10
N ASN A 211 2.89 -3.80 -1.86
CA ASN A 211 3.49 -3.93 -0.52
C ASN A 211 2.97 -5.14 0.28
N THR A 212 2.75 -6.26 -0.42
CA THR A 212 2.21 -7.48 0.18
C THR A 212 3.35 -8.46 0.41
N SER A 213 3.36 -9.07 1.59
CA SER A 213 4.33 -10.11 1.96
C SER A 213 3.77 -11.48 1.58
N PHE A 214 4.43 -12.15 0.65
CA PHE A 214 4.11 -13.50 0.19
C PHE A 214 5.38 -14.13 -0.42
N ASN A 215 5.41 -15.45 -0.54
CA ASN A 215 6.42 -16.18 -1.26
C ASN A 215 6.18 -16.08 -2.77
N LYS A 216 7.03 -15.28 -3.45
CA LYS A 216 6.96 -15.00 -4.90
C LYS A 216 7.12 -16.24 -5.77
N SER A 217 7.72 -17.31 -5.25
CA SER A 217 7.83 -18.62 -5.91
C SER A 217 6.61 -19.52 -5.64
N SER A 218 5.70 -19.11 -4.76
CA SER A 218 4.51 -19.87 -4.34
C SER A 218 3.23 -19.38 -5.03
N VAL A 219 3.34 -18.92 -6.28
CA VAL A 219 2.19 -18.57 -7.12
C VAL A 219 2.01 -19.63 -8.20
N PHE A 220 0.80 -20.19 -8.30
CA PHE A 220 0.50 -21.28 -9.21
C PHE A 220 -0.61 -20.94 -10.21
N TRP A 221 -0.37 -21.24 -11.48
CA TRP A 221 -1.35 -21.14 -12.56
C TRP A 221 -1.71 -22.53 -13.06
N GLU A 222 -2.99 -22.88 -12.98
CA GLU A 222 -3.51 -24.03 -13.70
C GLU A 222 -3.43 -23.79 -15.22
N PRO A 223 -3.31 -24.84 -16.06
CA PRO A 223 -3.32 -24.69 -17.52
C PRO A 223 -4.55 -23.96 -18.07
N THR A 224 -5.67 -23.99 -17.35
CA THR A 224 -6.92 -23.30 -17.70
C THR A 224 -6.93 -21.80 -17.36
N ALA A 225 -5.87 -21.27 -16.76
CA ALA A 225 -5.69 -19.87 -16.39
C ALA A 225 -4.83 -19.09 -17.40
N ALA A 226 -5.07 -19.31 -18.70
CA ALA A 226 -4.22 -18.81 -19.79
C ALA A 226 -4.03 -17.29 -19.84
N ASN A 227 -5.01 -16.51 -19.33
CA ASN A 227 -4.93 -15.05 -19.29
C ASN A 227 -4.86 -14.51 -17.86
N ALA A 228 -4.47 -15.34 -16.89
CA ALA A 228 -4.35 -14.88 -15.52
C ALA A 228 -3.01 -14.19 -15.26
N TRP A 229 -3.02 -13.06 -14.55
CA TRP A 229 -1.79 -12.30 -14.29
C TRP A 229 -1.75 -11.65 -12.91
N ILE A 230 -0.51 -11.42 -12.46
CA ILE A 230 -0.17 -10.61 -11.29
C ILE A 230 0.75 -9.46 -11.69
N ASN A 231 0.61 -8.33 -11.01
CA ASN A 231 1.56 -7.23 -11.08
C ASN A 231 1.95 -6.84 -9.66
N VAL A 232 3.23 -7.00 -9.32
CA VAL A 232 3.75 -6.78 -7.96
C VAL A 232 4.48 -5.45 -7.91
N SER A 233 4.14 -4.61 -6.93
CA SER A 233 4.68 -3.26 -6.76
C SER A 233 4.93 -2.92 -5.29
N TYR A 234 5.74 -1.89 -5.05
CA TYR A 234 6.08 -1.43 -3.70
C TYR A 234 6.03 0.09 -3.58
N TYR A 235 5.82 0.56 -2.36
CA TYR A 235 5.92 1.98 -2.04
C TYR A 235 7.39 2.37 -1.96
N VAL A 236 7.78 3.40 -2.71
CA VAL A 236 9.15 3.91 -2.73
C VAL A 236 9.12 5.40 -2.45
N ASP A 237 9.76 5.77 -1.35
CA ASP A 237 10.08 7.16 -1.06
C ASP A 237 11.48 7.47 -1.59
N VAL A 238 11.69 8.69 -2.08
CA VAL A 238 13.02 9.16 -2.46
C VAL A 238 13.33 10.39 -1.62
N LEU A 239 14.42 10.30 -0.87
CA LEU A 239 14.96 11.37 -0.04
C LEU A 239 16.21 11.93 -0.72
N VAL A 240 16.25 13.24 -0.92
CA VAL A 240 17.43 13.95 -1.40
C VAL A 240 17.99 14.82 -0.28
N GLU A 241 19.24 14.52 0.09
CA GLU A 241 19.99 15.20 1.13
C GLU A 241 21.30 15.76 0.60
N SER A 242 21.96 16.57 1.41
CA SER A 242 23.28 17.11 1.16
C SER A 242 24.06 17.22 2.45
N ASN A 243 25.31 17.66 2.34
CA ASN A 243 26.13 18.03 3.50
C ASN A 243 25.53 19.17 4.37
N LEU A 244 24.44 19.83 3.92
CA LEU A 244 23.74 20.88 4.67
C LEU A 244 22.34 20.46 5.16
N GLY A 245 21.93 19.21 4.93
CA GLY A 245 20.60 18.69 5.22
C GLY A 245 19.74 18.51 3.97
N TYR A 246 18.42 18.48 4.16
CA TYR A 246 17.43 18.22 3.11
C TYR A 246 17.53 19.21 1.94
N VAL A 247 17.39 18.69 0.72
CA VAL A 247 17.46 19.51 -0.49
C VAL A 247 16.06 19.77 -1.01
N ASP A 248 15.59 21.01 -0.87
CA ASP A 248 14.33 21.46 -1.45
C ASP A 248 14.42 21.66 -2.96
N SER A 249 13.36 21.30 -3.67
CA SER A 249 13.20 21.53 -5.11
C SER A 249 14.37 20.98 -5.94
N ALA A 250 14.93 19.83 -5.55
CA ALA A 250 15.83 19.02 -6.35
C ALA A 250 15.02 18.23 -7.38
N GLN A 251 15.44 18.22 -8.64
CA GLN A 251 14.80 17.43 -9.67
C GLN A 251 15.18 15.96 -9.46
N VAL A 252 14.18 15.08 -9.34
CA VAL A 252 14.34 13.64 -9.22
C VAL A 252 13.79 12.96 -10.47
N ASN A 253 14.57 12.08 -11.08
CA ASN A 253 14.15 11.21 -12.18
C ASN A 253 14.35 9.75 -11.80
N ILE A 254 13.36 8.91 -12.08
CA ILE A 254 13.40 7.46 -11.87
C ILE A 254 13.23 6.78 -13.23
N THR A 255 14.19 5.94 -13.62
CA THR A 255 14.09 5.12 -14.83
C THR A 255 14.09 3.63 -14.46
N ASN A 256 13.31 2.83 -15.19
CA ASN A 256 13.30 1.37 -15.00
C ASN A 256 14.55 0.69 -15.60
N TYR A 257 14.63 -0.64 -15.49
CA TYR A 257 15.75 -1.42 -16.01
C TYR A 257 15.99 -1.30 -17.53
N THR A 258 15.01 -0.83 -18.31
CA THR A 258 15.16 -0.54 -19.77
C THR A 258 15.50 0.91 -20.06
N ASN A 259 15.84 1.70 -19.04
CA ASN A 259 16.10 3.15 -19.10
C ASN A 259 14.89 3.99 -19.55
N SER A 260 13.67 3.46 -19.44
CA SER A 260 12.45 4.22 -19.66
C SER A 260 12.15 5.09 -18.44
N LEU A 261 11.82 6.36 -18.65
CA LEU A 261 11.43 7.29 -17.59
C LEU A 261 10.07 6.88 -17.00
N VAL A 262 10.07 6.57 -15.70
CA VAL A 262 8.87 6.18 -14.95
C VAL A 262 8.33 7.34 -14.13
N PHE A 263 9.21 8.19 -13.61
CA PHE A 263 8.84 9.37 -12.83
C PHE A 263 9.82 10.51 -13.05
N SER A 264 9.30 11.74 -13.06
CA SER A 264 10.07 12.98 -12.96
C SER A 264 9.30 13.96 -12.08
N GLY A 265 9.97 14.55 -11.10
CA GLY A 265 9.37 15.49 -10.17
C GLY A 265 10.39 16.24 -9.34
N TYR A 266 9.93 17.03 -8.38
CA TYR A 266 10.78 17.81 -7.49
C TYR A 266 10.56 17.42 -6.05
N THR A 267 11.61 17.49 -5.24
CA THR A 267 11.50 17.34 -3.79
C THR A 267 10.80 18.55 -3.17
N SER A 268 10.10 18.30 -2.05
CA SER A 268 9.59 19.33 -1.16
C SER A 268 10.68 19.79 -0.18
N SER A 269 10.36 20.76 0.69
CA SER A 269 11.29 21.31 1.69
C SER A 269 11.90 20.30 2.68
N ASN A 270 11.26 19.13 2.84
CA ASN A 270 11.76 18.03 3.65
C ASN A 270 12.66 17.05 2.86
N GLY A 271 13.04 17.37 1.61
CA GLY A 271 13.90 16.54 0.78
C GLY A 271 13.19 15.37 0.09
N TYR A 272 11.90 15.15 0.35
CA TYR A 272 11.15 14.04 -0.23
C TYR A 272 10.37 14.43 -1.48
N ILE A 273 10.26 13.50 -2.43
CA ILE A 273 9.16 13.50 -3.42
C ILE A 273 7.90 12.87 -2.81
N THR A 274 6.75 13.00 -3.49
CA THR A 274 5.59 12.15 -3.17
C THR A 274 5.93 10.68 -3.34
N THR A 275 5.51 9.81 -2.42
CA THR A 275 5.70 8.36 -2.51
C THR A 275 5.27 7.82 -3.86
N GLN A 276 6.14 7.03 -4.49
CA GLN A 276 5.86 6.37 -5.75
C GLN A 276 5.44 4.92 -5.52
N ILE A 277 4.67 4.36 -6.46
CA ILE A 277 4.38 2.92 -6.50
C ILE A 277 5.12 2.35 -7.69
N LEU A 278 6.22 1.64 -7.44
CA LEU A 278 7.09 1.11 -8.48
C LEU A 278 6.89 -0.40 -8.63
N PRO A 279 6.60 -0.91 -9.85
CA PRO A 279 6.54 -2.34 -10.11
C PRO A 279 7.87 -3.05 -9.84
N GLU A 280 7.85 -4.18 -9.16
CA GLU A 280 8.99 -5.10 -9.15
C GLU A 280 8.96 -5.97 -10.41
N PHE A 281 7.84 -6.66 -10.64
CA PHE A 281 7.65 -7.56 -11.76
C PHE A 281 6.17 -7.77 -12.12
N PHE A 282 5.96 -8.15 -13.37
CA PHE A 282 4.70 -8.63 -13.92
C PHE A 282 4.84 -10.10 -14.30
N ALA A 283 3.83 -10.91 -14.01
CA ALA A 283 3.78 -12.30 -14.42
C ALA A 283 2.39 -12.73 -14.90
N ASN A 284 2.33 -13.52 -15.95
CA ASN A 284 1.09 -13.92 -16.63
C ASN A 284 1.02 -15.42 -16.95
N GLY A 285 1.70 -16.24 -16.16
CA GLY A 285 1.76 -17.69 -16.30
C GLY A 285 2.82 -18.29 -15.39
N THR A 286 3.11 -19.57 -15.54
CA THR A 286 4.15 -20.23 -14.74
C THR A 286 5.53 -19.59 -14.99
N TYR A 287 6.22 -19.27 -13.91
CA TYR A 287 7.59 -18.73 -13.91
C TYR A 287 8.40 -19.26 -12.72
N SER A 288 9.72 -19.15 -12.81
CA SER A 288 10.63 -19.25 -11.67
C SER A 288 11.03 -17.85 -11.23
N TYR A 289 10.83 -17.48 -9.96
CA TYR A 289 11.13 -16.12 -9.51
C TYR A 289 12.64 -15.86 -9.58
N SER A 290 13.03 -14.98 -10.50
CA SER A 290 14.41 -14.52 -10.69
C SER A 290 14.38 -13.18 -11.43
N CYS A 291 14.74 -12.07 -10.78
CA CYS A 291 14.84 -10.77 -11.44
C CYS A 291 16.30 -10.26 -11.45
N PRO A 292 16.83 -9.80 -12.60
CA PRO A 292 16.18 -9.73 -13.92
C PRO A 292 15.92 -11.11 -14.56
N SER A 293 14.98 -11.19 -15.51
CA SER A 293 14.60 -12.45 -16.19
C SER A 293 14.50 -12.30 -17.70
N SER A 294 14.73 -13.41 -18.41
CA SER A 294 14.43 -13.58 -19.84
C SER A 294 13.25 -14.52 -20.11
N GLN A 295 12.55 -14.96 -19.06
CA GLN A 295 11.38 -15.84 -19.18
C GLN A 295 10.21 -15.12 -19.85
N ALA A 296 9.50 -15.82 -20.75
CA ALA A 296 8.35 -15.24 -21.45
C ALA A 296 7.23 -14.77 -20.51
N ASN A 297 7.03 -15.47 -19.38
CA ASN A 297 5.94 -15.21 -18.43
C ASN A 297 6.34 -14.35 -17.23
N LEU A 298 7.57 -13.82 -17.20
CA LEU A 298 8.07 -12.97 -16.12
C LEU A 298 8.81 -11.77 -16.69
N THR A 299 8.19 -10.60 -16.57
CA THR A 299 8.78 -9.32 -16.95
C THR A 299 9.15 -8.57 -15.68
N CYS A 300 10.44 -8.41 -15.41
CA CYS A 300 10.92 -7.60 -14.29
C CYS A 300 10.92 -6.12 -14.69
N ALA A 301 10.68 -5.21 -13.75
CA ALA A 301 10.84 -3.77 -13.94
C ALA A 301 12.01 -3.20 -13.10
N SER A 302 12.33 -3.89 -12.00
CA SER A 302 13.46 -3.67 -11.10
C SER A 302 14.75 -4.35 -11.62
N PRO A 303 15.96 -3.79 -11.38
CA PRO A 303 16.26 -2.60 -10.57
C PRO A 303 15.94 -1.29 -11.29
N TYR A 304 15.85 -0.22 -10.50
CA TYR A 304 15.59 1.14 -10.98
C TYR A 304 16.82 2.02 -10.78
N ASN A 305 17.04 2.96 -11.70
CA ASN A 305 18.00 4.04 -11.51
C ASN A 305 17.26 5.28 -10.99
N PHE A 306 17.67 5.76 -9.83
CA PHE A 306 17.19 6.97 -9.20
C PHE A 306 18.26 8.04 -9.32
N SER A 307 17.90 9.20 -9.87
CA SER A 307 18.82 10.32 -10.00
C SER A 307 18.21 11.58 -9.41
N ALA A 308 19.03 12.41 -8.79
CA ALA A 308 18.65 13.73 -8.31
C ALA A 308 19.62 14.78 -8.84
N SER A 309 19.12 16.00 -9.06
CA SER A 309 19.96 17.15 -9.41
C SER A 309 19.42 18.45 -8.86
N LYS A 310 20.34 19.38 -8.57
CA LYS A 310 20.04 20.75 -8.17
C LYS A 310 21.18 21.66 -8.61
N GLY A 311 20.88 22.60 -9.51
CA GLY A 311 21.93 23.41 -10.14
C GLY A 311 22.93 22.51 -10.87
N ASN A 312 24.21 22.59 -10.53
CA ASN A 312 25.27 21.75 -11.10
C ASN A 312 25.50 20.44 -10.33
N SER A 313 24.85 20.25 -9.17
CA SER A 313 25.00 19.01 -8.39
C SER A 313 24.09 17.93 -8.97
N PHE A 314 24.66 16.74 -9.17
CA PHE A 314 23.97 15.56 -9.67
C PHE A 314 24.50 14.32 -8.96
N ASN A 315 23.60 13.42 -8.59
CA ASN A 315 23.99 12.08 -8.15
C ASN A 315 22.90 11.07 -8.54
N SER A 316 23.27 9.80 -8.64
CA SER A 316 22.35 8.72 -8.96
C SER A 316 22.74 7.43 -8.27
N THR A 317 21.75 6.61 -7.96
CA THR A 317 21.93 5.26 -7.42
C THR A 317 21.02 4.26 -8.13
N VAL A 318 21.46 3.01 -8.20
CA VAL A 318 20.67 1.91 -8.77
C VAL A 318 20.22 1.02 -7.63
N GLU A 319 18.91 0.85 -7.49
CA GLU A 319 18.31 0.14 -6.37
C GLU A 319 17.33 -0.92 -6.85
N ALA A 320 17.47 -2.14 -6.33
CA ALA A 320 16.47 -3.17 -6.51
C ALA A 320 15.25 -2.84 -5.63
N ILE A 321 14.07 -2.73 -6.24
CA ILE A 321 12.80 -2.57 -5.55
C ILE A 321 12.14 -3.94 -5.44
N ASN A 322 12.24 -4.57 -4.28
CA ASN A 322 11.65 -5.87 -3.94
C ASN A 322 10.90 -5.87 -2.59
N GLN A 323 10.85 -4.70 -1.97
CA GLN A 323 10.12 -4.33 -0.75
C GLN A 323 9.90 -2.82 -0.76
N SER A 324 8.96 -2.32 0.05
CA SER A 324 8.80 -0.88 0.23
C SER A 324 9.99 -0.31 0.99
N LYS A 325 10.55 0.80 0.53
CA LYS A 325 11.73 1.42 1.14
C LYS A 325 11.88 2.89 0.79
N THR A 326 12.74 3.58 1.53
CA THR A 326 13.28 4.88 1.15
C THR A 326 14.59 4.69 0.38
N VAL A 327 14.74 5.40 -0.73
CA VAL A 327 16.00 5.51 -1.49
C VAL A 327 16.60 6.88 -1.21
N GLU A 328 17.82 6.90 -0.69
CA GLU A 328 18.53 8.13 -0.34
C GLU A 328 19.51 8.52 -1.46
N ILE A 329 19.49 9.79 -1.86
CA ILE A 329 20.44 10.37 -2.81
C ILE A 329 21.08 11.59 -2.16
N ILE A 330 22.40 11.54 -2.00
CA ILE A 330 23.17 12.65 -1.42
C ILE A 330 23.76 13.49 -2.55
N LEU A 331 23.36 14.77 -2.61
CA LEU A 331 23.95 15.78 -3.47
C LEU A 331 25.09 16.50 -2.74
N TYR A 332 26.20 16.68 -3.45
CA TYR A 332 27.32 17.47 -2.95
C TYR A 332 27.28 18.85 -3.59
N PHE A 333 27.08 19.86 -2.75
CA PHE A 333 27.19 21.24 -3.18
C PHE A 333 28.58 21.75 -2.82
N GLU A 334 29.40 21.97 -3.84
CA GLU A 334 30.56 22.84 -3.70
C GLU A 334 30.03 24.27 -3.56
N TYR A 335 29.72 24.67 -2.32
CA TYR A 335 29.52 26.09 -2.06
C TYR A 335 30.87 26.77 -2.13
N TYR A 336 31.09 27.36 -3.28
CA TYR A 336 31.89 28.55 -3.43
C TYR A 336 31.33 29.63 -2.49
N TYR A 337 31.92 29.73 -1.29
CA TYR A 337 31.63 30.76 -0.30
C TYR A 337 31.42 32.13 -0.95
N ILE A 338 30.55 32.97 -0.38
CA ILE A 338 30.46 34.37 -0.79
C ILE A 338 31.78 35.03 -0.35
N THR A 339 32.52 35.58 -1.31
CA THR A 339 33.78 36.30 -1.08
C THR A 339 33.70 37.69 -1.70
N ILE A 340 34.68 38.52 -1.36
CA ILE A 340 34.89 39.81 -2.00
C ILE A 340 35.53 39.56 -3.38
N VAL A 341 34.74 39.71 -4.44
CA VAL A 341 35.18 39.57 -5.84
C VAL A 341 35.21 40.93 -6.52
N GLY A 342 36.24 41.20 -7.31
CA GLY A 342 36.39 42.46 -8.03
C GLY A 342 37.83 42.97 -8.05
N ASN A 343 37.98 44.27 -7.82
CA ASN A 343 39.26 44.96 -7.78
C ASN A 343 39.25 46.02 -6.66
N PRO A 344 40.36 46.75 -6.40
CA PRO A 344 40.43 47.71 -5.30
C PRO A 344 39.34 48.81 -5.32
N THR A 345 38.82 49.16 -6.49
CA THR A 345 37.88 50.28 -6.65
C THR A 345 36.45 49.84 -6.94
N ASN A 346 36.22 48.58 -7.31
CA ASN A 346 34.90 48.01 -7.56
C ASN A 346 34.88 46.55 -7.13
N TRP A 347 34.18 46.27 -6.04
CA TRP A 347 34.06 44.94 -5.49
C TRP A 347 32.67 44.69 -4.90
N SER A 348 32.30 43.42 -4.86
CA SER A 348 31.01 42.97 -4.31
C SER A 348 31.17 41.61 -3.65
N TRP A 349 30.32 41.35 -2.65
CA TRP A 349 30.16 40.02 -2.08
C TRP A 349 29.33 39.16 -3.03
N VAL A 350 29.97 38.17 -3.65
CA VAL A 350 29.31 37.22 -4.56
C VAL A 350 29.83 35.82 -4.30
N SER A 351 29.05 34.81 -4.69
CA SER A 351 29.49 33.42 -4.68
C SER A 351 30.78 33.27 -5.50
N ILE A 352 31.78 32.64 -4.91
CA ILE A 352 33.06 32.38 -5.56
C ILE A 352 32.83 31.69 -6.93
N GLN A 353 33.65 32.02 -7.93
CA GLN A 353 33.73 31.29 -9.20
C GLN A 353 35.20 31.15 -9.57
N LEU A 354 35.59 29.99 -10.11
CA LEU A 354 36.96 29.73 -10.54
C LEU A 354 37.44 30.82 -11.52
N GLY A 355 38.67 31.30 -11.35
CA GLY A 355 39.27 32.27 -12.26
C GLY A 355 38.82 33.73 -12.10
N LYS A 356 37.97 34.05 -11.12
CA LYS A 356 37.68 35.45 -10.75
C LYS A 356 38.76 36.03 -9.84
N TYR A 357 38.93 37.35 -9.88
CA TYR A 357 39.81 38.05 -8.94
C TYR A 357 39.12 38.17 -7.58
N VAL A 358 39.69 37.50 -6.59
CA VAL A 358 39.24 37.47 -5.20
C VAL A 358 40.26 38.18 -4.31
N ARG A 359 39.81 38.66 -3.16
CA ARG A 359 40.70 39.12 -2.11
C ARG A 359 41.38 37.89 -1.48
N SER A 360 42.68 37.69 -1.71
CA SER A 360 43.43 36.50 -1.26
C SER A 360 44.64 36.90 -0.40
N GLY A 361 44.88 36.18 0.70
CA GLY A 361 45.94 36.46 1.67
C GLY A 361 45.45 36.28 3.10
N ASN A 362 45.78 37.19 4.01
CA ASN A 362 45.34 37.19 5.40
C ASN A 362 44.85 38.60 5.82
N PRO A 363 44.24 38.79 7.01
CA PRO A 363 43.66 40.08 7.40
C PRO A 363 44.63 41.26 7.30
N THR A 364 45.90 41.01 7.58
CA THR A 364 46.97 42.02 7.64
C THR A 364 47.79 42.13 6.35
N ASN A 365 47.69 41.15 5.44
CA ASN A 365 48.46 41.10 4.20
C ASN A 365 47.66 40.34 3.14
N TRP A 366 46.97 41.08 2.28
CA TRP A 366 46.12 40.54 1.23
C TRP A 366 46.32 41.31 -0.07
N SER A 367 45.98 40.65 -1.18
CA SER A 367 46.05 41.22 -2.52
C SER A 367 44.91 40.67 -3.37
N TRP A 368 44.54 41.41 -4.42
CA TRP A 368 43.60 40.89 -5.42
C TRP A 368 44.31 39.89 -6.30
N ARG A 369 43.83 38.65 -6.34
CA ARG A 369 44.41 37.56 -7.13
C ARG A 369 43.34 36.73 -7.78
N GLN A 370 43.68 36.09 -8.89
CA GLN A 370 42.83 35.07 -9.48
C GLN A 370 42.69 33.89 -8.50
N LEU A 371 41.45 33.45 -8.27
CA LEU A 371 41.18 32.33 -7.38
C LEU A 371 41.75 31.01 -7.93
N GLU A 372 42.52 30.32 -7.10
CA GLU A 372 43.16 29.04 -7.38
C GLU A 372 42.82 28.04 -6.25
N ILE A 373 41.95 27.05 -6.52
CA ILE A 373 41.58 26.05 -5.52
C ILE A 373 42.82 25.28 -5.06
N ASN A 374 42.92 25.02 -3.74
CA ASN A 374 44.05 24.31 -3.11
C ASN A 374 45.40 25.05 -3.21
N SER A 375 45.42 26.37 -3.43
CA SER A 375 46.66 27.15 -3.44
C SER A 375 47.33 27.26 -2.07
N GLY A 376 46.63 26.87 -0.99
CA GLY A 376 47.04 27.04 0.40
C GLY A 376 46.88 28.47 0.93
N ARG A 377 46.35 29.39 0.12
CA ARG A 377 46.05 30.77 0.51
C ARG A 377 44.68 30.84 1.17
N TYR A 378 44.35 31.97 1.78
CA TYR A 378 43.05 32.19 2.43
C TYR A 378 42.27 33.28 1.71
N VAL A 379 40.95 33.15 1.69
CA VAL A 379 40.01 34.14 1.16
C VAL A 379 38.95 34.50 2.20
N PRO A 380 38.39 35.72 2.19
CA PRO A 380 37.24 36.09 3.00
C PRO A 380 36.04 35.23 2.58
N LYS A 381 35.41 34.56 3.53
CA LYS A 381 34.24 33.72 3.30
C LYS A 381 33.15 34.12 4.28
N GLY A 382 31.96 34.38 3.77
CA GLY A 382 30.81 34.81 4.57
C GLY A 382 30.03 35.92 3.89
N ASN A 383 29.44 36.80 4.67
CA ASN A 383 28.64 37.92 4.18
C ASN A 383 29.23 39.27 4.65
N PRO A 384 28.72 40.43 4.18
CA PRO A 384 29.30 41.74 4.53
C PRO A 384 29.42 42.02 6.03
N THR A 385 28.58 41.38 6.84
CA THR A 385 28.50 41.60 8.29
C THR A 385 29.08 40.48 9.14
N ASN A 386 29.36 39.31 8.54
CA ASN A 386 29.87 38.14 9.24
C ASN A 386 30.69 37.28 8.28
N TRP A 387 32.02 37.34 8.40
CA TRP A 387 32.94 36.62 7.54
C TRP A 387 34.27 36.32 8.24
N SER A 388 34.95 35.28 7.78
CA SER A 388 36.25 34.81 8.27
C SER A 388 37.22 34.64 7.10
N TRP A 389 38.52 34.69 7.38
CA TRP A 389 39.52 34.20 6.43
C TRP A 389 39.61 32.69 6.56
N GLU A 390 39.36 31.97 5.48
CA GLU A 390 39.52 30.51 5.45
C GLU A 390 40.25 30.09 4.18
N SER A 391 40.87 28.91 4.22
CA SER A 391 41.69 28.40 3.11
C SER A 391 40.90 28.27 1.81
N GLU A 392 41.52 28.63 0.69
CA GLU A 392 41.01 28.52 -0.70
C GLU A 392 40.65 27.10 -1.12
#